data_AF-A0ABD0MY00-F1
#
_entry.id   AF-A0ABD0MY00-F1
#
_cell.length_a   1.000
_cell.length_b   1.000
_cell.length_c   1.000
_cell.angle_alpha   90.00
_cell.angle_beta   90.00
_cell.angle_gamma   90.00
#
_symmetry.space_group_name_H-M   'P 1'
#
loop_
_entity.id
_entity.type
_entity.pdbx_description
1 polymer ?
#
loop_
_entity_poly.entity_id
_entity_poly.type
_entity_poly.pdbx_seq_one_letter_code
_entity_poly.pdbx_strand_id
1 'polypeptide(L)'
;MNNIIILIWTLTLFAQECRGQYTVTQSPSITAAQGQEVRINCKVSSGVYNGNWLYWYLQKPGEAPKLLIYAASTRNTGTPSRFSGSGYDSDFTLTISGVQTEDTGDYYCQSYHEINSKVVFTQ
;
A
#
# COMPACT_ATOMS: atom_id res chain seq x y z
N MET A 1 62.44 -6.20 -26.81
CA MET A 1 62.12 -4.85 -26.26
C MET A 1 60.88 -4.35 -26.96
N ASN A 2 59.74 -4.40 -26.28
CA ASN A 2 58.79 -3.30 -26.11
C ASN A 2 57.42 -3.88 -25.76
N ASN A 3 57.07 -3.69 -24.50
CA ASN A 3 55.76 -3.96 -23.94
C ASN A 3 54.79 -2.87 -24.45
N ILE A 4 53.59 -3.28 -24.87
CA ILE A 4 52.48 -2.35 -25.03
C ILE A 4 51.48 -2.67 -23.93
N ILE A 5 51.32 -1.72 -23.02
CA ILE A 5 50.35 -1.71 -21.94
C ILE A 5 49.06 -1.14 -22.52
N ILE A 6 47.98 -1.92 -22.55
CA ILE A 6 46.63 -1.38 -22.81
C ILE A 6 45.92 -1.28 -21.46
N LEU A 7 45.71 -0.04 -21.00
CA LEU A 7 44.96 0.26 -19.79
C LEU A 7 43.47 -0.04 -20.05
N ILE A 8 42.93 -1.00 -19.30
CA ILE A 8 41.50 -1.28 -19.23
C ILE A 8 40.84 -0.03 -18.63
N TRP A 9 40.17 0.76 -19.46
CA TRP A 9 39.22 1.75 -18.97
C TRP A 9 37.98 0.97 -18.52
N THR A 10 37.98 0.54 -17.26
CA THR A 10 36.74 0.15 -16.60
C THR A 10 35.81 1.34 -16.69
N LEU A 11 34.79 1.24 -17.54
CA LEU A 11 33.63 2.11 -17.46
C LEU A 11 32.93 1.74 -16.16
N THR A 12 33.36 2.35 -15.05
CA THR A 12 32.55 2.44 -13.85
C THR A 12 31.38 3.33 -14.20
N LEU A 13 30.32 2.71 -14.74
CA LEU A 13 28.99 3.27 -14.67
C LEU A 13 28.68 3.40 -13.18
N PHE A 14 28.72 4.63 -12.69
CA PHE A 14 28.02 5.00 -11.48
C PHE A 14 26.57 4.54 -11.67
N ALA A 15 26.20 3.42 -11.05
CA ALA A 15 24.81 3.14 -10.79
C ALA A 15 24.36 4.25 -9.84
N GLN A 16 23.74 5.28 -10.39
CA GLN A 16 22.98 6.23 -9.59
C GLN A 16 21.97 5.37 -8.83
N GLU A 17 22.07 5.39 -7.49
CA GLU A 17 21.22 4.61 -6.59
C GLU A 17 19.79 4.59 -7.12
N CYS A 18 19.26 3.39 -7.36
CA CYS A 18 17.82 3.23 -7.54
C CYS A 18 17.17 3.84 -6.31
N ARG A 19 16.54 5.02 -6.46
CA ARG A 19 15.75 5.63 -5.39
C ARG A 19 14.77 4.56 -4.92
N GLY A 20 14.90 4.14 -3.65
CA GLY A 20 14.11 3.06 -3.10
C GLY A 20 12.63 3.28 -3.43
N GLN A 21 12.08 2.40 -4.26
CA GLN A 21 10.67 2.46 -4.59
C GLN A 21 9.89 2.01 -3.36
N TYR A 22 8.95 2.84 -2.91
CA TYR A 22 8.01 2.43 -1.87
C TYR A 22 7.10 1.36 -2.49
N THR A 23 7.01 0.23 -1.82
CA THR A 23 6.22 -0.91 -2.29
C THR A 23 5.10 -1.17 -1.30
N VAL A 24 3.92 -1.47 -1.82
CA VAL A 24 2.76 -1.92 -1.05
C VAL A 24 2.60 -3.41 -1.28
N THR A 25 2.38 -4.16 -0.21
CA THR A 25 2.09 -5.60 -0.23
C THR A 25 0.81 -5.84 0.53
N GLN A 26 -0.19 -6.43 -0.12
CA GLN A 26 -1.48 -6.73 0.48
C GLN A 26 -1.69 -8.24 0.66
N SER A 27 -2.63 -8.59 1.54
CA SER A 27 -3.18 -9.94 1.58
C SER A 27 -3.61 -10.39 0.18
N PRO A 28 -3.41 -11.68 -0.16
CA PRO A 28 -3.95 -12.23 -1.39
C PRO A 28 -5.48 -12.27 -1.31
N SER A 29 -6.14 -12.78 -2.36
CA SER A 29 -7.59 -13.00 -2.38
C SER A 29 -8.06 -13.78 -1.14
N ILE A 30 -9.13 -13.30 -0.49
CA ILE A 30 -9.76 -13.93 0.68
C ILE A 30 -11.19 -14.31 0.29
N THR A 31 -11.60 -15.54 0.61
CA THR A 31 -13.00 -15.97 0.53
C THR A 31 -13.54 -16.12 1.95
N ALA A 32 -14.74 -15.58 2.20
CA ALA A 32 -15.38 -15.65 3.51
C ALA A 32 -16.89 -15.86 3.36
N ALA A 33 -17.48 -16.58 4.32
CA ALA A 33 -18.92 -16.72 4.41
C ALA A 33 -19.57 -15.46 5.01
N GLN A 34 -20.85 -15.25 4.73
CA GLN A 34 -21.62 -14.14 5.30
C GLN A 34 -21.57 -14.19 6.84
N GLY A 35 -21.37 -13.03 7.46
CA GLY A 35 -21.28 -12.89 8.91
C GLY A 35 -19.92 -13.23 9.51
N GLN A 36 -18.96 -13.76 8.73
CA GLN A 36 -17.60 -13.96 9.22
C GLN A 36 -16.84 -12.64 9.34
N GLU A 37 -15.85 -12.64 10.21
CA GLU A 37 -14.86 -11.58 10.30
C GLU A 37 -13.71 -11.82 9.31
N VAL A 38 -13.32 -10.78 8.58
CA VAL A 38 -12.17 -10.80 7.67
C VAL A 38 -11.20 -9.70 8.03
N ARG A 39 -9.89 -10.01 7.94
CA ARG A 39 -8.79 -9.05 8.05
C ARG A 39 -8.00 -9.01 6.76
N ILE A 40 -7.87 -7.83 6.18
CA ILE A 40 -7.07 -7.55 4.98
C ILE A 40 -5.86 -6.76 5.44
N ASN A 41 -4.67 -7.30 5.22
CA ASN A 41 -3.42 -6.66 5.64
C ASN A 41 -2.82 -5.86 4.49
N CYS A 42 -2.15 -4.78 4.85
CA CYS A 42 -1.40 -3.92 3.96
C CYS A 42 -0.08 -3.55 4.62
N LYS A 43 1.02 -3.94 3.98
CA LYS A 43 2.39 -3.65 4.42
C LYS A 43 3.05 -2.72 3.44
N VAL A 44 3.60 -1.63 3.95
CA VAL A 44 4.34 -0.63 3.18
C VAL A 44 5.82 -0.80 3.49
N SER A 45 6.71 -0.68 2.49
CA SER A 45 8.15 -0.91 2.71
C SER A 45 8.83 0.12 3.62
N SER A 46 8.17 1.23 3.90
CA SER A 46 8.64 2.28 4.80
C SER A 46 7.46 3.04 5.39
N GLY A 47 7.73 3.78 6.48
CA GLY A 47 6.73 4.51 7.24
C GLY A 47 5.97 5.52 6.37
N VAL A 48 4.64 5.47 6.43
CA VAL A 48 3.77 6.46 5.78
C VAL A 48 3.87 7.80 6.50
N TYR A 49 3.49 8.87 5.81
CA TYR A 49 3.51 10.21 6.41
C TYR A 49 2.64 10.30 7.67
N ASN A 50 3.16 10.98 8.70
CA ASN A 50 2.59 11.05 10.04
C ASN A 50 2.28 9.68 10.68
N GLY A 51 2.81 8.58 10.12
CA GLY A 51 2.58 7.20 10.56
C GLY A 51 1.16 6.68 10.33
N ASN A 52 0.21 7.50 9.86
CA ASN A 52 -1.18 7.08 9.68
C ASN A 52 -1.82 7.52 8.37
N TRP A 53 -1.10 8.16 7.43
CA TRP A 53 -1.66 8.57 6.14
C TRP A 53 -1.80 7.39 5.17
N LEU A 54 -2.69 6.48 5.55
CA LEU A 54 -3.13 5.34 4.78
C LEU A 54 -4.65 5.38 4.60
N TYR A 55 -5.10 4.96 3.42
CA TYR A 55 -6.48 5.00 2.98
C TYR A 55 -6.88 3.64 2.44
N TRP A 56 -8.07 3.17 2.79
CA TRP A 56 -8.65 1.92 2.29
C TRP A 56 -9.77 2.22 1.31
N TYR A 57 -9.74 1.56 0.16
CA TYR A 57 -10.76 1.67 -0.88
C TYR A 57 -11.35 0.30 -1.20
N LEU A 58 -12.62 0.30 -1.58
CA LEU A 58 -13.30 -0.84 -2.21
C LEU A 58 -13.66 -0.45 -3.64
N GLN A 59 -13.28 -1.27 -4.60
CA GLN A 59 -13.70 -1.15 -5.99
C GLN A 59 -14.57 -2.35 -6.37
N LYS A 60 -15.79 -2.06 -6.83
CA LYS A 60 -16.69 -3.08 -7.39
C LYS A 60 -16.50 -3.16 -8.91
N PRO A 61 -16.81 -4.31 -9.54
CA PRO A 61 -16.74 -4.45 -10.99
C PRO A 61 -17.53 -3.35 -11.70
N GLY A 62 -16.84 -2.57 -12.54
CA GLY A 62 -17.45 -1.47 -13.31
C GLY A 62 -17.68 -0.18 -12.53
N GLU A 63 -17.29 -0.10 -11.25
CA GLU A 63 -17.40 1.09 -10.41
C GLU A 63 -16.03 1.75 -10.16
N ALA A 64 -16.05 3.04 -9.82
CA ALA A 64 -14.86 3.74 -9.33
C ALA A 64 -14.53 3.31 -7.89
N PRO A 65 -13.25 3.31 -7.48
CA PRO A 65 -12.87 3.03 -6.09
C PRO A 65 -13.57 3.96 -5.10
N LYS A 66 -14.20 3.39 -4.08
CA LYS A 66 -14.89 4.11 -3.01
C LYS A 66 -14.07 4.07 -1.72
N LEU A 67 -13.82 5.24 -1.13
CA LEU A 67 -13.12 5.36 0.14
C LEU A 67 -13.93 4.75 1.29
N LEU A 68 -13.30 3.84 2.03
CA LEU A 68 -13.85 3.17 3.21
C LEU A 68 -13.32 3.79 4.51
N ILE A 69 -12.00 3.83 4.66
CA ILE A 69 -11.27 4.31 5.84
C ILE A 69 -10.17 5.27 5.38
N TYR A 70 -9.97 6.36 6.09
CA TYR A 70 -8.86 7.30 5.91
C TYR A 70 -8.08 7.50 7.21
N ALA A 71 -6.86 8.04 7.09
CA ALA A 71 -5.97 8.24 8.23
C ALA A 71 -5.81 6.95 9.08
N ALA A 72 -5.65 5.81 8.41
CA ALA A 72 -5.51 4.45 8.93
C ALA A 72 -6.70 3.87 9.72
N SER A 73 -7.48 4.69 10.43
CA SER A 73 -8.52 4.23 11.36
C SER A 73 -9.83 5.00 11.30
N THR A 74 -9.88 6.13 10.59
CA THR A 74 -11.07 6.98 10.56
C THR A 74 -12.03 6.52 9.46
N ARG A 75 -13.23 6.11 9.85
CA ARG A 75 -14.23 5.62 8.92
C ARG A 75 -14.82 6.76 8.08
N ASN A 76 -14.82 6.61 6.76
CA ASN A 76 -15.43 7.56 5.85
C ASN A 76 -16.96 7.59 6.02
N THR A 77 -17.58 8.75 5.74
CA THR A 77 -19.04 8.90 5.82
C THR A 77 -19.74 7.94 4.85
N GLY A 78 -20.76 7.24 5.34
CA GLY A 78 -21.51 6.25 4.55
C GLY A 78 -20.85 4.87 4.47
N THR A 79 -19.67 4.68 5.07
CA THR A 79 -19.09 3.35 5.28
C THR A 79 -19.80 2.65 6.44
N PRO A 80 -20.27 1.39 6.30
CA PRO A 80 -20.94 0.66 7.36
C PRO A 80 -20.06 0.47 8.62
N SER A 81 -20.69 0.39 9.79
CA SER A 81 -19.98 0.30 11.07
C SER A 81 -19.17 -0.98 11.27
N ARG A 82 -19.47 -2.03 10.50
CA ARG A 82 -18.72 -3.30 10.45
C ARG A 82 -17.29 -3.16 9.91
N PHE A 83 -16.96 -2.07 9.23
CA PHE A 83 -15.60 -1.80 8.73
C PHE A 83 -14.79 -1.03 9.76
N SER A 84 -13.56 -1.45 10.05
CA SER A 84 -12.62 -0.69 10.87
C SER A 84 -11.21 -0.79 10.31
N GLY A 85 -10.43 0.28 10.43
CA GLY A 85 -9.01 0.25 10.10
C GLY A 85 -8.15 0.36 11.35
N SER A 86 -6.97 -0.24 11.30
CA SER A 86 -5.94 -0.15 12.32
C SER A 86 -4.56 -0.19 11.69
N GLY A 87 -3.54 0.21 12.44
CA GLY A 87 -2.15 0.16 12.01
C GLY A 87 -1.42 1.48 12.21
N TYR A 88 -0.11 1.43 12.03
CA TYR A 88 0.78 2.57 12.15
C TYR A 88 2.08 2.31 11.38
N ASP A 89 2.71 3.39 10.93
CA ASP A 89 3.94 3.43 10.13
C ASP A 89 3.89 2.60 8.86
N SER A 90 4.03 1.28 8.96
CA SER A 90 4.26 0.39 7.82
C SER A 90 3.35 -0.84 7.79
N ASP A 91 2.56 -1.08 8.84
CA ASP A 91 1.73 -2.28 8.97
C ASP A 91 0.30 -1.87 9.31
N PHE A 92 -0.63 -2.22 8.42
CA PHE A 92 -2.03 -1.80 8.47
C PHE A 92 -2.98 -2.94 8.19
N THR A 93 -4.16 -2.85 8.79
CA THR A 93 -5.20 -3.86 8.66
C THR A 93 -6.56 -3.19 8.48
N LEU A 94 -7.33 -3.64 7.50
CA LEU A 94 -8.77 -3.42 7.41
C LEU A 94 -9.49 -4.64 7.96
N THR A 95 -10.39 -4.43 8.92
CA THR A 95 -11.24 -5.47 9.49
C THR A 95 -12.68 -5.26 9.06
N ILE A 96 -13.35 -6.35 8.67
CA ILE A 96 -14.79 -6.39 8.39
C ILE A 96 -15.40 -7.41 9.35
N SER A 97 -16.09 -6.96 10.39
CA SER A 97 -16.55 -7.81 11.51
C SER A 97 -17.83 -8.61 11.23
N GLY A 98 -18.21 -8.76 9.97
CA GLY A 98 -19.48 -9.36 9.56
C GLY A 98 -19.74 -9.15 8.08
N VAL A 99 -18.96 -9.86 7.25
CA VAL A 99 -18.98 -9.75 5.79
C VAL A 99 -20.39 -9.96 5.24
N GLN A 100 -20.77 -9.14 4.26
CA GLN A 100 -22.04 -9.21 3.55
C GLN A 100 -21.80 -9.41 2.05
N THR A 101 -22.83 -9.79 1.30
CA THR A 101 -22.67 -10.08 -0.14
C THR A 101 -22.23 -8.84 -0.93
N GLU A 102 -22.68 -7.65 -0.51
CA GLU A 102 -22.28 -6.39 -1.13
C GLU A 102 -20.84 -5.96 -0.83
N ASP A 103 -20.13 -6.66 0.06
CA ASP A 103 -18.72 -6.41 0.37
C ASP A 103 -17.78 -7.07 -0.65
N THR A 104 -18.32 -7.74 -1.66
CA THR A 104 -17.56 -8.35 -2.76
C THR A 104 -16.95 -7.27 -3.66
N GLY A 105 -15.63 -7.31 -3.83
CA GLY A 105 -14.87 -6.43 -4.72
C GLY A 105 -13.38 -6.44 -4.40
N ASP A 106 -12.64 -5.60 -5.10
CA ASP A 106 -11.20 -5.43 -4.91
C ASP A 106 -10.94 -4.38 -3.83
N TYR A 107 -10.08 -4.72 -2.87
CA TYR A 107 -9.70 -3.84 -1.77
C TYR A 107 -8.29 -3.33 -1.98
N TYR A 108 -8.11 -2.02 -1.88
CA TYR A 108 -6.82 -1.37 -2.07
C TYR A 108 -6.46 -0.52 -0.85
N CYS A 109 -5.21 -0.64 -0.38
CA CYS A 109 -4.64 0.35 0.50
C CYS A 109 -3.80 1.34 -0.32
N GLN A 110 -3.96 2.63 -0.05
CA GLN A 110 -3.12 3.67 -0.62
C GLN A 110 -2.35 4.33 0.51
N SER A 111 -1.04 4.43 0.37
CA SER A 111 -0.17 5.16 1.30
C SER A 111 0.28 6.48 0.68
N TYR A 112 0.40 7.50 1.53
CA TYR A 112 1.01 8.78 1.20
C TYR A 112 2.38 8.87 1.87
N HIS A 113 3.37 9.34 1.11
CA HIS A 113 4.75 9.58 1.54
C HIS A 113 5.19 10.99 1.17
N GLU A 114 5.99 11.62 2.03
CA GLU A 114 6.68 12.88 1.71
C GLU A 114 8.20 12.64 1.72
N ILE A 115 8.83 12.76 0.55
CA ILE A 115 10.27 12.50 0.38
C ILE A 115 10.92 13.72 -0.22
N ASN A 116 11.87 14.34 0.49
CA ASN A 116 12.56 15.54 0.01
C ASN A 116 11.56 16.62 -0.48
N SER A 117 10.48 16.84 0.28
CA SER A 117 9.36 17.75 -0.05
C SER A 117 8.59 17.40 -1.32
N LYS A 118 8.63 16.14 -1.76
CA LYS A 118 7.79 15.61 -2.85
C LYS A 118 6.77 14.62 -2.31
N VAL A 119 5.53 14.80 -2.76
CA VAL A 119 4.41 13.90 -2.46
C VAL A 119 4.46 12.68 -3.37
N VAL A 120 4.33 11.50 -2.78
CA VAL A 120 4.26 10.22 -3.49
C VAL A 120 3.09 9.40 -2.97
N PHE A 121 2.34 8.80 -3.90
CA PHE A 121 1.27 7.86 -3.59
C PHE A 121 1.68 6.46 -4.05
N THR A 122 1.42 5.46 -3.21
CA THR A 122 1.65 4.05 -3.56
C THR A 122 0.44 3.21 -3.18
N GLN A 123 0.04 2.31 -4.09
CA GLN A 123 -1.10 1.41 -3.99
C GLN A 123 -0.66 0.02 -4.43
#